data_AF-A0A2M7E6P4-F1
#
_entry.id   AF-A0A2M7E6P4-F1
#
_cell.length_a   1.000
_cell.length_b   1.000
_cell.length_c   1.000
_cell.angle_alpha   90.00
_cell.angle_beta   90.00
_cell.angle_gamma   90.00
#
_symmetry.space_group_name_H-M   'P 1'
#
loop_
_entity.id
_entity.type
_entity.pdbx_description
1 polymer ?
#
loop_
_entity_poly.entity_id
_entity_poly.type
_entity_poly.pdbx_seq_one_letter_code
_entity_poly.pdbx_strand_id
1 'polypeptide(L)' 'MALQIVSQTVFGSGKMVKELKESPESLRAKVTSPGGTTEAALKVLEKDHLKEIFSRAIKAARKRAKELGK' A
#
# COMPACT_ATOMS: atom_id res chain seq x y z
N MET A 1 18.49 -10.08 -6.40
CA MET A 1 18.19 -8.72 -6.88
C MET A 1 16.71 -8.34 -6.72
N ALA A 2 15.75 -9.01 -7.37
CA ALA A 2 14.32 -8.63 -7.29
C ALA A 2 13.78 -8.54 -5.85
N LEU A 3 14.03 -9.56 -5.02
CA LEU A 3 13.61 -9.56 -3.62
C LEU A 3 14.18 -8.37 -2.83
N GLN A 4 15.48 -8.07 -3.00
CA GLN A 4 16.14 -6.98 -2.29
C GLN A 4 15.53 -5.62 -2.64
N ILE A 5 15.27 -5.37 -3.93
CA ILE A 5 14.64 -4.14 -4.39
C ILE A 5 13.24 -4.03 -3.79
N VAL A 6 12.42 -5.08 -3.90
CA VAL A 6 11.04 -5.07 -3.39
C VAL A 6 11.02 -4.85 -1.87
N SER A 7 11.85 -5.58 -1.11
CA SER A 7 11.95 -5.41 0.34
C SER A 7 12.34 -3.99 0.72
N GLN A 8 13.33 -3.42 0.04
CA GLN A 8 13.79 -2.05 0.31
C GLN A 8 12.75 -1.00 -0.06
N THR A 9 12.02 -1.18 -1.17
CA THR A 9 10.92 -0.30 -1.58
C THR A 9 9.82 -0.29 -0.54
N VAL A 10 9.37 -1.46 -0.08
CA VAL A 10 8.30 -1.57 0.93
C VAL A 10 8.75 -0.93 2.25
N PHE A 11 9.98 -1.20 2.69
CA PHE A 11 10.56 -0.59 3.89
C PHE A 11 10.62 0.94 3.79
N GLY A 12 11.16 1.47 2.69
CA GLY A 12 11.27 2.91 2.45
C GLY A 12 9.93 3.62 2.42
N SER A 13 8.94 3.04 1.74
CA SER A 13 7.56 3.56 1.70
C SER A 13 6.94 3.64 3.10
N GLY A 14 7.07 2.58 3.90
CA GLY A 14 6.57 2.57 5.29
C GLY A 14 7.26 3.60 6.18
N LYS A 15 8.58 3.74 6.03
CA LYS A 15 9.38 4.74 6.75
C LYS A 15 8.92 6.17 6.43
N MET A 16 8.72 6.49 5.15
CA MET A 16 8.23 7.81 4.72
C MET A 16 6.88 8.17 5.35
N VAL A 17 5.93 7.23 5.35
CA VAL A 17 4.60 7.45 5.98
C VAL A 17 4.72 7.73 7.47
N LYS A 18 5.65 7.06 8.17
CA LYS A 18 5.83 7.24 9.61
C LYS A 18 6.54 8.55 9.96
N GLU A 19 7.51 8.98 9.15
CA GLU A 19 8.43 10.07 9.50
C GLU A 19 8.02 11.43 8.93
N LEU A 20 7.46 11.48 7.71
CA LEU A 20 7.25 12.74 6.99
C LEU A 20 5.99 13.52 7.42
N LYS A 21 5.16 12.95 8.30
CA LYS A 21 3.90 13.57 8.79
C LYS A 21 2.95 14.03 7.66
N GLU A 22 3.10 13.47 6.48
CA GLU A 22 2.21 13.68 5.35
C GLU A 22 1.25 12.49 5.20
N SER A 23 0.10 12.72 4.56
CA SER A 23 -0.81 11.61 4.28
C SER A 23 -0.20 10.66 3.23
N PRO A 24 -0.52 9.35 3.28
CA PRO A 24 -0.11 8.40 2.25
C PRO A 24 -0.51 8.83 0.83
N GLU A 25 -1.66 9.51 0.69
CA GLU A 25 -2.14 10.04 -0.59
C GLU A 25 -1.22 11.13 -1.14
N SER A 26 -0.75 12.05 -0.27
CA SER A 26 0.21 13.11 -0.63
C SER A 26 1.55 12.50 -1.07
N LEU A 27 2.10 11.60 -0.26
CA LEU A 27 3.38 10.95 -0.54
C LEU A 27 3.35 10.17 -1.85
N ARG A 28 2.25 9.45 -2.12
CA ARG A 28 2.04 8.76 -3.41
C ARG A 28 1.96 9.75 -4.57
N ALA A 29 1.25 10.88 -4.41
CA ALA A 29 1.13 11.89 -5.46
C ALA A 29 2.49 12.48 -5.86
N LYS A 30 3.40 12.68 -4.90
CA LYS A 30 4.77 13.19 -5.16
C LYS A 30 5.61 12.30 -6.07
N VAL A 31 5.29 11.00 -6.17
CA VAL A 31 6.00 10.03 -7.04
C VAL A 31 5.18 9.59 -8.26
N THR A 32 4.05 10.28 -8.52
CA THR A 32 3.14 9.96 -9.62
C THR A 32 3.09 11.12 -10.61
N SER A 33 3.90 11.03 -11.66
CA SER A 33 3.85 12.01 -12.76
C SER A 33 2.71 11.67 -13.73
N PRO A 34 2.00 12.68 -14.28
CA PRO A 34 0.97 12.46 -15.31
C PRO A 34 1.51 11.67 -16.50
N GLY A 35 0.82 10.58 -16.88
CA GLY A 35 1.25 9.70 -17.97
C GLY A 35 2.49 8.84 -17.67
N GLY A 36 3.01 8.87 -16.43
CA GLY A 36 4.21 8.14 -16.03
C GLY A 36 3.98 6.66 -15.72
N THR A 37 5.08 5.95 -15.46
CA THR A 37 5.06 4.51 -15.13
C THR A 37 4.33 4.21 -13.81
N THR A 38 4.49 5.05 -12.78
CA THR A 38 3.76 4.91 -11.51
C THR A 38 2.26 5.07 -11.71
N GLU A 39 1.83 6.04 -12.53
CA GLU A 39 0.41 6.25 -12.82
C GLU A 39 -0.19 5.04 -13.55
N ALA A 40 0.51 4.51 -14.55
CA ALA A 40 0.09 3.32 -15.27
C ALA A 40 -0.10 2.11 -14.33
N ALA A 41 0.85 1.89 -13.41
CA ALA A 41 0.72 0.84 -12.40
C ALA A 41 -0.49 1.08 -11.48
N LEU A 42 -0.68 2.31 -10.99
CA LEU A 42 -1.80 2.65 -10.11
C LEU A 42 -3.16 2.41 -10.78
N LYS A 43 -3.32 2.72 -12.06
CA LYS A 43 -4.57 2.45 -12.82
C LYS A 43 -4.94 0.97 -12.80
N VAL A 44 -3.97 0.07 -12.92
CA VAL A 44 -4.20 -1.39 -12.83
C VAL A 44 -4.65 -1.76 -11.42
N LEU A 45 -3.94 -1.28 -10.39
CA LEU A 45 -4.27 -1.59 -9.00
C LEU A 45 -5.64 -1.05 -8.58
N GLU A 46 -6.04 0.11 -9.09
CA GLU A 46 -7.36 0.70 -8.85
C GLU A 46 -8.46 -0.08 -9.58
N LYS A 47 -8.24 -0.47 -10.84
CA LYS A 47 -9.16 -1.34 -11.60
C LYS A 47 -9.40 -2.67 -10.90
N ASP A 48 -8.38 -3.21 -10.23
CA ASP A 48 -8.47 -4.46 -9.48
C ASP A 48 -8.97 -4.28 -8.04
N HIS A 49 -9.48 -3.09 -7.68
CA HIS A 49 -10.12 -2.80 -6.40
C HIS A 49 -9.21 -3.10 -5.19
N LEU A 50 -7.92 -2.75 -5.31
CA LEU A 50 -6.91 -3.09 -4.30
C LEU A 50 -7.27 -2.54 -2.90
N LYS A 51 -7.85 -1.34 -2.82
CA LYS A 51 -8.25 -0.72 -1.53
C LYS A 51 -9.29 -1.56 -0.82
N GLU A 52 -10.29 -2.03 -1.57
CA GLU A 52 -11.38 -2.87 -1.08
C GLU A 52 -10.85 -4.24 -0.67
N ILE A 53 -9.90 -4.81 -1.42
CA ILE A 53 -9.21 -6.06 -1.07
C ILE A 53 -8.54 -5.93 0.29
N PHE A 54 -7.73 -4.90 0.52
CA PHE A 54 -7.07 -4.71 1.82
C PHE A 54 -8.08 -4.48 2.96
N SER A 55 -9.12 -3.67 2.72
CA SER A 55 -10.18 -3.45 3.72
C SER A 55 -10.85 -4.77 4.14
N ARG A 56 -11.19 -5.62 3.19
CA ARG A 56 -11.76 -6.95 3.46
C ARG A 56 -10.78 -7.88 4.16
N ALA A 57 -9.52 -7.90 3.73
CA ALA A 57 -8.48 -8.75 4.32
C ALA A 57 -8.24 -8.42 5.80
N ILE A 58 -8.11 -7.12 6.14
CA ILE A 58 -7.90 -6.68 7.53
C ILE A 58 -9.13 -6.98 8.41
N LYS A 59 -10.35 -6.81 7.86
CA LYS A 59 -11.59 -7.19 8.58
C LYS A 59 -11.65 -8.69 8.84
N ALA A 60 -11.29 -9.52 7.87
CA ALA A 60 -11.25 -10.97 8.02
C ALA A 60 -10.21 -11.39 9.08
N ALA A 61 -9.01 -10.82 9.03
CA ALA A 61 -7.96 -11.06 10.03
C ALA A 61 -8.42 -10.67 11.45
N ARG A 62 -9.07 -9.50 11.59
CA ARG A 62 -9.63 -9.06 12.88
C ARG A 62 -10.72 -10.00 13.39
N LYS A 63 -11.61 -10.49 12.52
CA LYS A 63 -12.64 -11.47 12.88
C LYS A 63 -11.99 -12.73 13.42
N ARG A 64 -11.01 -13.28 12.70
CA ARG A 64 -10.29 -14.49 13.12
C ARG A 64 -9.57 -14.32 14.45
N ALA A 65 -8.90 -13.19 14.66
CA ALA A 65 -8.23 -12.89 15.93
C ALA A 65 -9.20 -12.89 17.12
N LYS A 66 -10.42 -12.37 16.94
CA LYS A 66 -11.47 -12.41 17.98
C LYS A 66 -12.00 -13.81 18.26
N GLU A 67 -12.03 -14.69 17.26
CA GLU A 67 -12.43 -16.09 17.45
C GLU A 67 -11.37 -16.89 18.20
N LEU A 68 -10.08 -16.59 17.98
CA LEU A 68 -8.95 -17.26 18.64
C LEU A 68 -8.69 -16.76 20.08
N GLY A 69 -9.05 -15.51 20.37
CA GLY A 69 -8.92 -14.92 21.71
C GLY A 69 -10.13 -15.14 22.61
N LYS A 70 -11.13 -15.90 22.14
CA LYS A 70 -12.19 -16.48 22.96
C LYS A 70 -11.78 -17.91 23.32
#